data_AF-A0A358C1C9-F1
#
_entry.id   AF-A0A358C1C9-F1
#
_cell.length_a   1.000
_cell.length_b   1.000
_cell.length_c   1.000
_cell.angle_alpha   90.00
_cell.angle_beta   90.00
_cell.angle_gamma   90.00
#
_symmetry.space_group_name_H-M   'P 1'
#
loop_
_entity.id
_entity.type
_entity.pdbx_description
1 polymer ?
#
loop_
_entity_poly.entity_id
_entity_poly.type
_entity_poly.pdbx_seq_one_letter_code
_entity_poly.pdbx_strand_id
1 'polypeptide(L)'
;DIVTASSREVAEGSTSVELKGLYDLTVLPPEYGEMATDILIWGDNVALISLQEPIFGTIITSPAIAESFRLVARVMSRSLQS
;
A
#
# COMPACT_ATOMS: atom_id res chain seq x y z
N ASP A 1 2.67 3.06 1.20
CA ASP A 1 1.41 2.38 0.90
C ASP A 1 1.36 2.10 -0.58
N ILE A 2 1.07 0.86 -0.99
CA ILE A 2 0.90 0.49 -2.40
C ILE A 2 -0.58 0.19 -2.56
N VAL A 3 -1.28 0.99 -3.36
CA VAL A 3 -2.74 0.90 -3.52
C VAL A 3 -3.12 0.85 -5.00
N THR A 4 -4.27 0.26 -5.26
CA THR A 4 -4.88 0.11 -6.59
C THR A 4 -5.88 1.22 -6.88
N ALA A 5 -6.37 1.27 -8.13
CA ALA A 5 -7.34 2.25 -8.57
C ALA A 5 -8.71 2.08 -7.86
N SER A 6 -9.10 0.85 -7.52
CA SER A 6 -10.27 0.54 -6.67
C SER A 6 -10.20 1.14 -5.26
N SER A 7 -9.01 1.29 -4.69
CA SER A 7 -8.81 1.94 -3.38
C SER A 7 -8.87 3.46 -3.46
N ARG A 8 -8.90 4.05 -4.68
CA ARG A 8 -8.95 5.50 -4.89
C ARG A 8 -10.31 6.09 -4.50
N GLU A 9 -11.43 5.42 -4.80
CA GLU A 9 -12.76 5.90 -4.40
C GLU A 9 -12.96 5.86 -2.87
N VAL A 10 -12.42 4.83 -2.18
CA VAL A 10 -12.48 4.73 -0.72
C VAL A 10 -11.52 5.71 -0.04
N ALA A 11 -10.34 5.94 -0.64
CA ALA A 11 -9.41 6.96 -0.17
C ALA A 11 -9.94 8.39 -0.37
N GLU A 12 -10.62 8.68 -1.49
CA GLU A 12 -11.21 10.00 -1.78
C GLU A 12 -12.43 10.32 -0.90
N GLY A 13 -13.16 9.31 -0.42
CA GLY A 13 -14.38 9.48 0.38
C GLY A 13 -14.20 9.64 1.90
N SER A 14 -13.16 9.05 2.52
CA SER A 14 -13.05 9.05 3.99
C SER A 14 -11.63 9.02 4.57
N THR A 15 -10.61 8.61 3.80
CA THR A 15 -9.32 8.22 4.41
C THR A 15 -8.13 9.12 4.00
N SER A 16 -8.21 9.83 2.86
CA SER A 16 -7.12 10.66 2.35
C SER A 16 -7.00 12.05 2.98
N VAL A 17 -8.09 12.59 3.54
CA VAL A 17 -8.10 13.96 4.10
C VAL A 17 -7.49 13.98 5.50
N GLU A 18 -7.73 12.96 6.31
CA GLU A 18 -7.25 12.90 7.71
C GLU A 18 -5.80 12.41 7.84
N LEU A 19 -5.30 11.66 6.86
CA LEU A 19 -3.95 11.08 6.89
C LEU A 19 -2.94 11.81 5.99
N LYS A 20 -3.37 12.88 5.32
CA LYS A 20 -2.54 13.66 4.39
C LYS A 20 -1.29 14.20 5.09
N GLY A 21 -0.12 13.67 4.73
CA GLY A 21 1.18 14.02 5.33
C GLY A 21 1.75 12.99 6.31
N LEU A 22 1.02 11.91 6.61
CA LEU A 22 1.46 10.83 7.51
C LEU A 22 1.88 9.54 6.76
N TYR A 23 1.64 9.45 5.45
CA TYR A 23 1.98 8.28 4.63
C TYR A 23 2.38 8.67 3.20
N ASP A 24 3.32 7.91 2.62
CA ASP A 24 3.64 7.95 1.18
C ASP A 24 2.73 6.95 0.45
N LEU A 25 1.90 7.43 -0.47
CA LEU A 25 1.01 6.62 -1.29
C LEU A 25 1.61 6.41 -2.68
N THR A 26 1.81 5.15 -3.07
CA THR A 26 2.17 4.75 -4.43
C THR A 26 0.97 4.07 -5.06
N VAL A 27 0.36 4.71 -6.05
CA VAL A 27 -0.75 4.15 -6.81
C VAL A 27 -0.19 3.45 -8.03
N LEU A 28 -0.55 2.18 -8.24
CA LEU A 28 -0.15 1.47 -9.45
C LEU A 28 -0.92 1.99 -10.67
N PRO A 29 -0.25 2.23 -11.81
CA PRO A 29 -0.91 2.57 -13.06
C PRO A 29 -1.84 1.44 -13.54
N PRO A 30 -2.98 1.75 -14.18
CA PRO A 30 -3.97 0.75 -14.61
C PRO A 30 -3.40 -0.35 -15.53
N GLU A 31 -2.35 -0.05 -16.29
CA GLU A 31 -1.70 -0.99 -17.22
C GLU A 31 -1.02 -2.19 -16.54
N TYR A 32 -0.75 -2.11 -15.24
CA TYR A 32 -0.16 -3.21 -14.46
C TYR A 32 -1.22 -4.11 -13.79
N GLY A 33 -2.50 -3.82 -14.00
CA GLY A 33 -3.62 -4.56 -13.43
C GLY A 33 -3.94 -4.17 -11.98
N GLU A 34 -5.07 -4.70 -11.49
CA GLU A 34 -5.51 -4.51 -10.10
C GLU A 34 -4.82 -5.55 -9.19
N MET A 35 -4.12 -5.09 -8.16
CA MET A 35 -3.71 -5.95 -7.05
C MET A 35 -4.91 -6.30 -6.18
N ALA A 36 -5.08 -7.59 -5.87
CA ALA A 36 -6.08 -8.05 -4.92
C ALA A 36 -5.64 -7.88 -3.45
N THR A 37 -4.53 -7.19 -3.19
CA THR A 37 -3.92 -7.08 -1.86
C THR A 37 -3.32 -5.70 -1.65
N ASP A 38 -3.75 -5.02 -0.60
CA ASP A 38 -3.15 -3.77 -0.15
C ASP A 38 -1.95 -4.05 0.78
N ILE A 39 -0.93 -3.19 0.69
CA ILE A 39 0.30 -3.28 1.49
C ILE A 39 0.55 -1.97 2.23
N LEU A 40 0.32 -2.00 3.55
CA LEU A 40 0.55 -0.88 4.46
C LEU A 40 1.81 -1.11 5.30
N ILE A 41 2.66 -0.09 5.42
CA ILE A 41 3.92 -0.15 6.19
C ILE A 41 3.96 1.03 7.16
N TRP A 42 4.09 0.77 8.46
CA TRP A 42 4.20 1.81 9.50
C TRP A 42 5.05 1.34 10.68
N GLY A 43 5.97 2.18 11.17
CA GLY A 43 6.96 1.74 12.16
C GLY A 43 7.59 0.42 11.70
N ASP A 44 7.70 -0.56 12.59
CA ASP A 44 8.24 -1.90 12.27
C ASP A 44 7.17 -2.90 11.81
N ASN A 45 6.00 -2.43 11.36
CA ASN A 45 4.89 -3.29 10.93
C ASN A 45 4.69 -3.24 9.41
N VAL A 46 4.28 -4.39 8.87
CA VAL A 46 3.76 -4.54 7.52
C VAL A 46 2.41 -5.25 7.60
N ALA A 47 1.35 -4.63 7.08
CA ALA A 47 0.07 -5.29 6.87
C ALA A 47 -0.06 -5.70 5.41
N LEU A 48 -0.54 -6.93 5.20
CA LEU A 48 -0.98 -7.45 3.90
C LEU A 48 -2.47 -7.72 4.02
N ILE A 49 -3.28 -7.06 3.21
CA ILE A 49 -4.75 -7.09 3.30
C ILE A 49 -5.30 -7.59 1.97
N SER A 50 -5.75 -8.84 1.92
CA SER A 50 -6.50 -9.38 0.78
C SER A 50 -7.87 -8.72 0.70
N LEU A 51 -8.15 -8.12 -0.45
CA LEU A 51 -9.44 -7.49 -0.77
C LEU A 51 -10.42 -8.48 -1.42
N GLN A 52 -9.98 -9.68 -1.79
CA GLN A 52 -10.86 -10.75 -2.24
C GLN A 52 -11.66 -11.33 -1.09
N GLU A 53 -12.94 -11.63 -1.32
CA GLU A 53 -13.78 -12.28 -0.32
C GLU A 53 -13.37 -13.75 -0.08
N PRO A 54 -13.25 -14.18 1.19
CA PRO A 54 -13.42 -13.37 2.40
C PRO A 54 -12.21 -12.45 2.64
N ILE A 55 -12.49 -11.18 2.98
CA ILE A 55 -11.44 -10.20 3.33
C ILE A 55 -10.60 -10.78 4.46
N PHE A 56 -9.28 -10.80 4.26
CA PHE A 56 -8.34 -11.34 5.21
C PHE A 56 -7.10 -10.46 5.29
N GLY A 57 -6.59 -10.25 6.49
CA GLY A 57 -5.38 -9.48 6.71
C GLY A 57 -4.41 -10.18 7.65
N THR A 58 -3.12 -9.95 7.43
CA THR A 58 -2.06 -10.32 8.39
C THR A 58 -1.16 -9.13 8.67
N ILE A 59 -0.67 -9.03 9.90
CA ILE A 59 0.32 -8.03 10.30
C ILE A 59 1.59 -8.75 10.71
N ILE A 60 2.70 -8.34 10.12
CA ILE A 60 4.04 -8.80 10.46
C ILE A 60 4.77 -7.67 11.16
N THR A 61 5.07 -7.83 12.45
CA THR A 61 5.87 -6.89 13.23
C THR A 61 7.33 -7.35 13.25
N SER A 62 8.18 -6.70 12.44
CA SER A 62 9.62 -6.97 12.36
C SER A 62 10.35 -5.79 11.70
N PRO A 63 11.37 -5.20 12.37
CA PRO A 63 12.13 -4.09 11.80
C PRO A 63 12.77 -4.43 10.45
N ALA A 64 13.34 -5.62 10.32
CA ALA A 64 14.01 -6.06 9.09
C ALA A 64 13.03 -6.26 7.93
N ILE A 65 11.82 -6.77 8.21
CA ILE A 65 10.79 -6.96 7.19
C ILE A 65 10.24 -5.61 6.76
N ALA A 66 9.94 -4.71 7.71
CA ALA A 66 9.50 -3.37 7.40
C ALA A 66 10.52 -2.61 6.55
N GLU A 67 11.82 -2.69 6.87
CA GLU A 67 12.89 -2.09 6.06
C GLU A 67 12.93 -2.65 4.63
N SER A 68 12.82 -3.97 4.49
CA SER A 68 12.80 -4.64 3.19
C SER A 68 11.64 -4.17 2.32
N PHE A 69 10.43 -4.10 2.90
CA PHE A 69 9.24 -3.62 2.19
C PHE A 69 9.32 -2.13 1.83
N ARG A 70 9.92 -1.29 2.67
CA ARG A 70 10.18 0.13 2.32
C ARG A 70 11.11 0.26 1.12
N LEU A 71 12.16 -0.58 1.04
CA LEU A 71 13.05 -0.60 -0.11
C LEU A 71 12.31 -0.99 -1.39
N VAL A 72 11.50 -2.06 -1.33
CA VAL A 72 10.67 -2.50 -2.46
C VAL A 72 9.72 -1.40 -2.92
N ALA A 73 9.00 -0.76 -1.99
CA ALA A 73 8.11 0.36 -2.28
C ALA A 73 8.83 1.52 -2.99
N ARG A 74 10.04 1.87 -2.53
CA ARG A 74 10.86 2.92 -3.14
C ARG A 74 11.33 2.57 -4.55
N VAL A 75 11.75 1.32 -4.77
CA VAL A 75 12.15 0.84 -6.10
C VAL A 75 10.98 0.88 -7.07
N MET A 76 9.80 0.40 -6.66
CA MET A 76 8.60 0.46 -7.48
C MET A 76 8.19 1.90 -7.80
N SER A 77 8.13 2.76 -6.78
CA SER A 77 7.77 4.18 -6.98
C SER A 77 8.68 4.88 -7.99
N ARG A 78 10.00 4.60 -7.96
CA ARG A 78 10.95 5.14 -8.94
C ARG A 78 10.71 4.62 -10.36
N SER A 79 10.41 3.32 -10.52
CA SER A 79 10.13 2.73 -11.83
C SER A 79 8.81 3.23 -12.45
N LEU A 80 7.86 3.64 -11.62
CA LEU A 80 6.58 4.20 -12.08
C LEU A 80 6.67 5.69 -12.48
N GLN A 81 7.78 6.36 -12.16
CA GLN A 81 8.04 7.77 -12.50
C GLN A 81 8.91 7.97 -13.76
N SER A 82 9.41 6.88 -14.37
CA SER A 82 10.24 6.90 -15.59
C SER A 82 9.45 6.54 -16.83
#